data_AF-A0A939CKG1-F1
#
_entry.id   AF-A0A939CKG1-F1
#
_cell.length_a   1.000
_cell.length_b   1.000
_cell.length_c   1.000
_cell.angle_alpha   90.00
_cell.angle_beta   90.00
_cell.angle_gamma   90.00
#
_symmetry.space_group_name_H-M   'P 1'
#
loop_
_entity.id
_entity.type
_entity.pdbx_description
1 polymer ?
#
loop_
_entity_poly.entity_id
_entity_poly.type
_entity_poly.pdbx_seq_one_letter_code
_entity_poly.pdbx_strand_id
1 'polypeptide(L)' 'MTKQKISSKVVRARSLVIYELEQLINYVRTLDPEVEPDQAIVLTAYILSDLPRLFQQNPSLVDQVKGIAANMKLKHRAPK' A
#
# COMPACT_ATOMS: atom_id res chain seq x y z
N MET A 1 -1.65 24.21 -20.40
CA MET A 1 -1.52 23.10 -19.42
C MET A 1 -2.10 21.84 -20.03
N THR A 2 -1.24 20.92 -20.49
CA THR A 2 -1.66 19.60 -20.99
C THR A 2 -2.17 18.76 -19.83
N LYS A 3 -3.49 18.51 -19.78
CA LYS A 3 -4.08 17.55 -18.83
C LYS A 3 -3.48 16.18 -19.13
N GLN A 4 -2.54 15.70 -18.31
CA GLN A 4 -2.05 14.33 -18.41
C GLN A 4 -3.23 13.38 -18.18
N LYS A 5 -3.66 12.69 -19.24
CA LYS A 5 -4.75 11.71 -19.17
C LYS A 5 -4.20 10.49 -18.43
N ILE A 6 -4.56 10.35 -17.15
CA ILE A 6 -4.20 9.18 -16.35
C ILE A 6 -4.80 7.94 -17.01
N SER A 7 -3.98 6.90 -17.23
CA SER A 7 -4.47 5.67 -17.86
C SER A 7 -5.45 4.92 -16.96
N SER A 8 -6.44 4.23 -17.55
CA SER A 8 -7.42 3.40 -16.82
C SER A 8 -6.74 2.31 -15.98
N LYS A 9 -5.60 1.79 -16.44
CA LYS A 9 -4.77 0.84 -15.68
C LYS A 9 -4.25 1.45 -14.38
N VAL A 10 -3.78 2.70 -14.42
CA VAL A 10 -3.29 3.42 -13.24
C VAL A 10 -4.43 3.73 -12.28
N VAL A 11 -5.61 4.12 -12.79
CA VAL A 11 -6.80 4.32 -11.95
C VAL A 11 -7.16 3.04 -11.20
N ARG A 12 -7.26 1.91 -11.90
CA ARG A 12 -7.57 0.61 -11.29
C ARG A 12 -6.55 0.20 -10.22
N ALA A 13 -5.25 0.41 -10.49
CA ALA A 13 -4.20 0.13 -9.51
C ALA A 13 -4.31 1.02 -8.26
N ARG A 14 -4.66 2.30 -8.42
CA ARG A 14 -4.90 3.20 -7.29
C ARG A 14 -6.12 2.79 -6.47
N SER A 15 -7.20 2.35 -7.11
CA SER A 15 -8.38 1.84 -6.41
C SER A 15 -8.05 0.65 -5.52
N LEU A 16 -7.16 -0.25 -5.97
CA LEU A 16 -6.69 -1.36 -5.14
C LEU A 16 -5.96 -0.84 -3.89
N VAL A 17 -5.05 0.12 -4.05
CA VAL A 17 -4.32 0.70 -2.90
C VAL A 17 -5.26 1.39 -1.91
N ILE A 18 -6.29 2.09 -2.39
CA ILE A 18 -7.30 2.72 -1.52
C ILE A 18 -8.07 1.66 -0.73
N TYR A 19 -8.48 0.57 -1.38
CA TYR A 19 -9.17 -0.53 -0.72
C TYR A 19 -8.30 -1.17 0.38
N GLU A 20 -7.03 -1.46 0.09
CA GLU A 20 -6.11 -2.01 1.10
C GLU A 20 -5.85 -1.04 2.26
N LEU A 21 -5.83 0.27 1.97
CA LEU A 21 -5.72 1.29 3.01
C LEU A 21 -6.95 1.30 3.94
N GLU A 22 -8.15 1.16 3.40
CA GLU A 22 -9.37 1.02 4.19
C GLU A 22 -9.32 -0.25 5.07
N GLN A 23 -8.81 -1.36 4.54
CA GLN A 23 -8.61 -2.59 5.34
C GLN A 23 -7.62 -2.36 6.49
N LEU A 24 -6.52 -1.63 6.25
CA LEU A 24 -5.56 -1.29 7.29
C LEU A 24 -6.17 -0.39 8.37
N ILE A 25 -6.96 0.62 7.99
CA ILE A 25 -7.68 1.48 8.94
C ILE A 25 -8.62 0.63 9.81
N ASN A 26 -9.38 -0.28 9.18
CA ASN A 26 -10.27 -1.19 9.91
C ASN A 26 -9.49 -2.08 10.88
N TYR A 27 -8.34 -2.61 10.47
CA TYR A 27 -7.48 -3.40 11.35
C TYR A 27 -6.99 -2.58 12.55
N VAL A 28 -6.53 -1.34 12.33
CA VAL A 28 -6.10 -0.44 13.43
C VAL A 28 -7.21 -0.24 14.45
N ARG A 29 -8.47 -0.09 14.01
CA ARG A 29 -9.64 0.02 14.90
C ARG A 29 -9.91 -1.25 15.71
N THR A 30 -9.38 -2.40 15.31
CA THR A 30 -9.49 -3.63 16.12
C THR A 30 -8.45 -3.72 17.22
N LEU A 31 -7.36 -2.93 17.13
CA LEU A 31 -6.29 -2.94 18.13
C LEU A 31 -6.72 -2.22 19.42
N ASP A 32 -7.55 -1.19 19.27
CA ASP A 32 -8.11 -0.43 20.37
C ASP A 32 -9.55 0.02 20.01
N PRO A 33 -10.58 -0.54 20.66
CA PRO A 33 -11.97 -0.23 20.35
C PRO A 33 -12.42 1.17 20.79
N GLU A 34 -11.62 1.87 21.62
CA GLU A 34 -11.91 3.25 22.04
C GLU A 34 -11.45 4.28 21.01
N VAL A 35 -10.69 3.86 19.99
CA VAL A 35 -10.20 4.76 18.94
C VAL A 35 -11.33 5.11 17.97
N GLU A 36 -11.59 6.42 17.87
CA GLU A 36 -12.59 6.96 16.94
C GLU A 36 -12.14 6.81 15.48
N PRO A 37 -13.08 6.79 14.51
CA PRO A 37 -12.74 6.57 13.10
C PRO A 37 -11.69 7.54 12.52
N ASP A 38 -11.74 8.82 12.88
CA ASP A 38 -10.79 9.84 12.44
C ASP A 38 -9.40 9.63 13.07
N GLN A 39 -9.35 9.27 14.35
CA GLN A 39 -8.11 8.93 15.06
C GLN A 39 -7.44 7.70 14.44
N ALA A 40 -8.21 6.67 14.06
CA ALA A 40 -7.68 5.50 13.37
C ALA A 40 -7.05 5.84 12.02
N ILE A 41 -7.62 6.81 11.29
CA ILE A 41 -7.02 7.33 10.04
C ILE A 41 -5.67 7.98 10.33
N VAL A 42 -5.60 8.83 11.37
CA VAL A 42 -4.35 9.51 11.76
C VAL A 42 -3.29 8.50 12.22
N LEU A 43 -3.67 7.51 13.04
CA LEU A 43 -2.78 6.42 13.47
C LEU A 43 -2.27 5.61 12.27
N THR A 44 -3.14 5.31 11.31
CA THR A 44 -2.74 4.63 10.07
C THR A 44 -1.72 5.45 9.31
N ALA A 45 -1.87 6.78 9.24
CA ALA A 45 -0.89 7.66 8.60
C ALA A 45 0.47 7.61 9.31
N TYR A 46 0.51 7.57 10.64
CA TYR A 46 1.76 7.38 11.39
C TYR A 46 2.42 6.03 11.08
N ILE A 47 1.65 4.94 11.07
CA ILE A 47 2.16 3.60 10.70
C ILE A 47 2.77 3.63 9.30
N LEU A 48 2.07 4.21 8.32
CA LEU A 48 2.57 4.33 6.95
C LEU A 48 3.86 5.15 6.86
N SER A 49 3.97 6.23 7.64
CA SER A 49 5.18 7.06 7.69
C SER A 49 6.38 6.31 8.24
N ASP A 50 6.15 5.33 9.10
CA ASP A 50 7.17 4.51 9.75
C ASP A 50 7.58 3.27 8.93
N LEU A 51 6.78 2.85 7.94
CA LEU A 51 7.06 1.66 7.12
C LEU A 51 8.47 1.63 6.52
N PRO A 52 9.04 2.73 5.97
CA PRO A 52 10.39 2.71 5.44
C PRO A 52 11.43 2.31 6.49
N ARG A 53 11.29 2.82 7.73
CA ARG A 53 12.15 2.47 8.86
C ARG A 53 11.96 1.00 9.26
N LEU A 54 10.73 0.53 9.32
CA LEU A 54 10.42 -0.87 9.63
C LEU A 54 11.00 -1.85 8.59
N PHE A 55 10.97 -1.47 7.31
CA PHE A 55 11.62 -2.25 6.25
C PHE A 55 13.14 -2.28 6.40
N GLN A 56 13.78 -1.16 6.76
CA GLN A 56 15.22 -1.13 7.02
C GLN A 56 15.62 -2.04 8.19
N GLN A 57 14.77 -2.12 9.22
CA GLN A 57 14.97 -2.99 10.37
C GLN A 57 14.72 -4.47 10.07
N ASN A 58 14.01 -4.79 8.98
CA ASN A 58 13.62 -6.14 8.62
C ASN A 58 14.01 -6.47 7.17
N PRO A 59 15.29 -6.82 6.91
CA PRO A 59 15.79 -7.08 5.55
C PRO A 59 15.00 -8.15 4.79
N SER A 60 14.46 -9.15 5.48
CA SER A 60 13.64 -10.20 4.88
C SER A 60 12.35 -9.66 4.22
N LEU A 61 11.72 -8.63 4.82
CA LEU A 61 10.55 -7.97 4.23
C LEU A 61 10.93 -7.20 2.96
N VAL A 62 12.10 -6.55 2.96
CA VAL A 62 12.62 -5.87 1.77
C VAL A 62 12.84 -6.87 0.63
N ASP A 63 13.40 -8.04 0.92
CA ASP A 63 13.64 -9.05 -0.10
C ASP A 63 12.34 -9.66 -0.63
N GLN A 64 11.32 -9.83 0.21
CA GLN A 64 9.98 -10.22 -0.24
C GLN A 64 9.38 -9.18 -1.19
N VAL A 65 9.44 -7.88 -0.85
CA VAL A 65 8.96 -6.79 -1.72
C VAL A 65 9.69 -6.80 -3.06
N LYS A 66 11.02 -6.99 -3.06
CA LYS A 66 11.81 -7.13 -4.29
C LYS A 66 11.37 -8.35 -5.11
N GLY A 67 11.10 -9.48 -4.47
CA GLY A 67 10.61 -10.70 -5.11
C GLY A 67 9.25 -10.50 -5.80
N ILE A 68 8.31 -9.84 -5.12
CA ILE A 68 7.02 -9.47 -5.70
C ILE A 68 7.21 -8.58 -6.93
N ALA A 69 8.07 -7.55 -6.84
CA ALA A 69 8.35 -6.65 -7.95
C ALA A 69 8.98 -7.39 -9.15
N ALA A 70 9.88 -8.35 -8.92
CA ALA A 70 10.45 -9.18 -9.96
C ALA A 70 9.38 -10.03 -10.67
N ASN A 71 8.47 -10.65 -9.91
CA ASN A 71 7.36 -11.43 -10.45
C ASN A 71 6.39 -10.59 -11.30
N MET A 72 6.10 -9.35 -10.91
CA MET A 72 5.29 -8.43 -11.71
C MET A 72 5.94 -8.10 -13.05
N LYS A 73 7.26 -7.90 -13.08
CA LYS A 73 8.03 -7.65 -14.32
C LYS A 73 8.00 -8.85 -15.25
N LEU A 74 8.12 -10.07 -14.71
CA LEU A 74 8.05 -11.32 -15.49
C LEU A 74 6.66 -11.52 -16.13
N LYS A 75 5.57 -11.28 -15.38
CA LYS A 75 4.20 -11.32 -15.92
C LYS A 75 3.96 -10.30 -17.04
N HIS A 76 4.73 -9.21 -17.07
CA HIS A 76 4.65 -8.22 -18.16
C HIS A 76 5.40 -8.64 -19.43
N ARG A 77 6.36 -9.58 -19.32
CA ARG A 77 7.22 -10.04 -20.42
C ARG A 77 6.73 -11.32 -21.10
N ALA A 78 5.78 -12.04 -20.52
CA ALA A 78 5.16 -13.19 -21.19
C ALA A 78 4.33 -12.68 -22.39
N PRO A 79 4.68 -13.06 -23.64
CA PRO A 79 3.90 -12.68 -24.80
C PRO A 79 2.52 -13.36 -24.73
N LYS A 80 1.47 -12.61 -25.08
CA LYS A 80 0.17 -13.18 -25.44
C LYS A 80 0.27 -13.84 -26.80
#